data_AF-J9DT53-F1
#
_entry.id   AF-J9DT53-F1
#
_cell.length_a   1.000
_cell.length_b   1.000
_cell.length_c   1.000
_cell.angle_alpha   90.00
_cell.angle_beta   90.00
_cell.angle_gamma   90.00
#
_symmetry.space_group_name_H-M   'P 1'
#
loop_
_entity.id
_entity.type
_entity.pdbx_description
1 polymer ?
#
loop_
_entity_poly.entity_id
_entity_poly.type
_entity_poly.pdbx_seq_one_letter_code
_entity_poly.pdbx_strand_id
1 'polypeptide(L)'
;MDDSTGNEGDECKQNDNSASSEEQPSTSANSNSGVTQSVKRQKLSRKIHIAVAGCSHGEMDKIYATLAEIERREGYKFDLLISCGDYE
;
A
#
# COMPACT_ATOMS: atom_id res chain seq x y z
N MET A 1 -14.81 -49.13 -26.68
CA MET A 1 -14.34 -48.40 -25.49
C MET A 1 -14.04 -46.99 -25.93
N ASP A 2 -15.12 -46.33 -26.32
CA ASP A 2 -15.23 -44.93 -26.66
C ASP A 2 -15.71 -44.22 -25.40
N ASP A 3 -14.86 -43.38 -24.83
CA ASP A 3 -15.30 -42.44 -23.80
C ASP A 3 -14.91 -41.04 -24.28
N SER A 4 -15.88 -40.44 -24.98
CA SER A 4 -15.89 -39.03 -25.31
C SER A 4 -16.71 -38.32 -24.25
N THR A 5 -16.08 -37.52 -23.40
CA THR A 5 -16.78 -36.49 -22.63
C THR A 5 -15.95 -35.22 -22.61
N GLY A 6 -16.25 -34.34 -23.57
CA GLY A 6 -16.05 -32.90 -23.39
C GLY A 6 -17.11 -32.38 -22.43
N ASN A 7 -16.77 -31.35 -21.65
CA ASN A 7 -17.76 -30.54 -20.97
C ASN A 7 -17.39 -29.06 -21.13
N GLU A 8 -18.23 -28.37 -21.89
CA GLU A 8 -18.33 -26.91 -22.04
C GLU A 8 -19.34 -26.38 -21.01
N GLY A 9 -19.25 -25.08 -20.68
CA GLY A 9 -20.25 -24.32 -19.91
C GLY A 9 -19.60 -23.58 -18.72
N ASP A 10 -19.25 -22.30 -18.86
CA ASP A 10 -20.09 -21.08 -18.74
C ASP A 10 -20.66 -20.85 -17.33
N GLU A 11 -20.28 -19.72 -16.71
CA GLU A 11 -21.22 -18.63 -16.40
C GLU A 11 -20.48 -17.50 -15.64
N CYS A 12 -20.40 -16.34 -16.30
CA CYS A 12 -19.95 -15.08 -15.72
C CYS A 12 -21.08 -14.49 -14.87
N LYS A 13 -20.83 -14.20 -13.59
CA LYS A 13 -21.79 -13.45 -12.75
C LYS A 13 -21.34 -12.01 -12.58
N GLN A 14 -22.00 -11.17 -13.38
CA GLN A 14 -22.18 -9.75 -13.15
C GLN A 14 -22.96 -9.54 -11.85
N ASN A 15 -22.53 -8.61 -11.02
CA ASN A 15 -23.40 -7.94 -10.07
C ASN A 15 -23.20 -6.43 -10.17
N ASP A 16 -24.04 -5.86 -11.02
CA ASP A 16 -24.36 -4.45 -11.02
C ASP A 16 -24.97 -4.06 -9.67
N ASN A 17 -24.49 -2.96 -9.09
CA ASN A 17 -25.38 -2.12 -8.31
C ASN A 17 -25.08 -0.66 -8.61
N SER A 18 -26.16 0.03 -8.94
CA SER A 18 -26.25 1.27 -9.69
C SER A 18 -26.78 2.42 -8.82
N ALA A 19 -26.81 3.60 -9.44
CA ALA A 19 -27.36 4.90 -9.01
C ALA A 19 -26.38 5.80 -8.22
N SER A 20 -25.81 6.86 -8.83
CA SER A 20 -26.45 8.17 -9.18
C SER A 20 -26.92 8.91 -7.93
N SER A 21 -26.73 10.20 -7.69
CA SER A 21 -26.14 11.38 -8.33
C SER A 21 -26.21 12.50 -7.26
N GLU A 22 -25.86 13.74 -7.60
CA GLU A 22 -26.31 15.02 -6.98
C GLU A 22 -25.31 15.82 -6.10
N GLU A 23 -25.39 17.14 -6.27
CA GLU A 23 -24.39 18.21 -6.10
C GLU A 23 -24.36 18.93 -4.72
N GLN A 24 -23.14 19.38 -4.34
CA GLN A 24 -22.74 20.66 -3.68
C GLN A 24 -23.35 21.06 -2.29
N PRO A 25 -23.03 22.24 -1.71
CA PRO A 25 -21.97 22.48 -0.71
C PRO A 25 -22.53 23.01 0.65
N SER A 26 -21.82 22.79 1.76
CA SER A 26 -22.10 23.54 3.00
C SER A 26 -20.85 24.21 3.55
N THR A 27 -20.84 25.52 3.37
CA THR A 27 -20.01 26.48 4.08
C THR A 27 -20.19 26.33 5.59
N SER A 28 -19.11 26.08 6.31
CA SER A 28 -18.99 26.60 7.68
C SER A 28 -17.71 27.43 7.75
N ALA A 29 -17.88 28.73 7.53
CA ALA A 29 -16.94 29.71 8.02
C ALA A 29 -16.81 29.50 9.54
N ASN A 30 -15.62 29.11 10.00
CA ASN A 30 -15.26 29.43 11.37
C ASN A 30 -14.11 30.42 11.34
N SER A 31 -14.49 31.66 11.61
CA SER A 31 -13.64 32.81 11.78
C SER A 31 -12.90 32.72 13.11
N ASN A 32 -11.65 33.18 13.08
CA ASN A 32 -10.80 33.54 14.22
C ASN A 32 -10.15 32.35 14.96
N SER A 33 -8.87 32.41 15.31
CA SER A 33 -8.15 33.58 15.78
C SER A 33 -6.71 33.61 15.29
N GLY A 34 -6.21 34.83 15.12
CA GLY A 34 -4.79 35.08 14.91
C GLY A 34 -3.96 34.37 15.96
N VAL A 35 -3.22 33.37 15.52
CA VAL A 35 -2.07 32.87 16.23
C VAL A 35 -0.87 33.20 15.34
N THR A 36 -0.42 34.45 15.43
CA THR A 36 0.97 34.81 15.16
C THR A 36 1.84 34.15 16.23
N GLN A 37 1.99 32.82 16.16
CA GLN A 37 3.05 32.14 16.88
C GLN A 37 4.18 31.95 15.90
N SER A 38 5.28 32.66 16.18
CA SER A 38 6.61 32.38 15.68
C SER A 38 6.80 30.87 15.63
N VAL A 39 6.71 30.29 14.42
CA VAL A 39 6.91 28.88 14.17
C VAL A 39 8.38 28.58 14.47
N LYS A 40 8.69 28.30 15.74
CA LYS A 40 9.95 27.68 16.11
C LYS A 40 10.05 26.41 15.27
N ARG A 41 11.01 26.36 14.35
CA ARG A 41 11.37 25.17 13.57
C ARG A 41 11.69 24.04 14.55
N GLN A 42 10.68 23.30 14.96
CA GLN A 42 10.87 22.09 15.75
C GLN A 42 11.52 21.09 14.81
N LYS A 43 12.80 20.82 15.05
CA LYS A 43 13.56 19.84 14.28
C LYS A 43 12.97 18.46 14.59
N LEU A 44 12.11 17.96 13.71
CA LEU A 44 11.57 16.60 13.79
C LEU A 44 12.68 15.62 13.44
N SER A 45 13.40 15.12 14.44
CA SER A 45 14.24 13.93 14.30
C SER A 45 13.34 12.70 14.38
N ARG A 46 12.87 12.20 13.24
CA ARG A 46 12.21 10.90 13.16
C ARG A 46 13.25 9.82 12.89
N LYS A 47 13.10 8.65 13.55
CA LYS A 47 13.86 7.45 13.22
C LYS A 47 13.28 6.86 11.94
N ILE A 48 14.14 6.51 11.00
CA ILE A 48 13.80 5.87 9.74
C ILE A 48 14.34 4.45 9.80
N HIS A 49 13.51 3.47 9.41
CA HIS A 49 13.96 2.09 9.26
C HIS A 49 14.18 1.79 7.79
N ILE A 50 15.43 1.47 7.45
CA ILE A 50 15.84 1.17 6.08
C ILE A 50 16.28 -0.28 6.03
N ALA A 51 15.67 -1.05 5.13
CA ALA A 51 16.11 -2.40 4.81
C ALA A 51 17.11 -2.36 3.66
N VAL A 52 18.13 -3.21 3.72
CA VAL A 52 19.10 -3.39 2.63
C VAL A 52 19.13 -4.85 2.24
N ALA A 53 18.89 -5.14 0.96
CA ALA A 53 18.90 -6.47 0.37
C ALA A 53 20.01 -6.61 -0.68
N GLY A 54 20.56 -7.82 -0.79
CA GLY A 54 21.58 -8.17 -1.79
C GLY A 54 20.99 -8.52 -3.16
N CYS A 55 21.82 -9.08 -4.06
CA CYS A 55 21.38 -9.58 -5.36
C CYS A 55 20.23 -10.57 -5.18
N SER A 56 19.13 -10.32 -5.89
CA SER A 56 17.88 -10.99 -5.61
C SER A 56 17.58 -12.11 -6.59
N HIS A 57 18.27 -12.22 -7.74
CA HIS A 57 18.15 -13.32 -8.72
C HIS A 57 16.71 -13.85 -8.88
N GLY A 58 15.75 -12.94 -9.08
CA GLY A 58 14.33 -13.26 -9.25
C GLY A 58 13.54 -13.57 -7.97
N GLU A 59 14.15 -13.57 -6.80
CA GLU A 59 13.54 -13.90 -5.50
C GLU A 59 13.04 -12.68 -4.70
N MET A 60 12.48 -11.68 -5.39
CA MET A 60 11.89 -10.48 -4.75
C MET A 60 10.84 -10.84 -3.69
N ASP A 61 10.01 -11.85 -3.97
CA ASP A 61 8.95 -12.29 -3.06
C ASP A 61 9.50 -12.71 -1.70
N LYS A 62 10.68 -13.36 -1.67
CA LYS A 62 11.31 -13.77 -0.42
C LYS A 62 11.77 -12.57 0.41
N ILE A 63 12.25 -11.51 -0.24
CA ILE A 63 12.69 -10.29 0.45
C ILE A 63 11.48 -9.59 1.08
N TYR A 64 10.39 -9.43 0.34
CA TYR A 64 9.17 -8.82 0.89
C TYR A 64 8.52 -9.68 1.98
N ALA A 65 8.48 -11.00 1.81
CA ALA A 65 7.98 -11.90 2.85
C ALA A 65 8.82 -11.79 4.14
N THR A 66 10.14 -11.70 4.00
CA THR A 66 11.06 -11.51 5.14
C THR A 66 10.84 -10.16 5.81
N LEU A 67 10.64 -9.09 5.05
CA LEU A 67 10.32 -7.78 5.60
C LEU A 67 9.02 -7.81 6.40
N ALA A 68 7.96 -8.39 5.83
CA ALA A 68 6.66 -8.51 6.50
C ALA A 68 6.74 -9.35 7.80
N GLU A 69 7.52 -10.43 7.80
CA GLU A 69 7.82 -11.24 8.99
C GLU A 69 8.48 -10.39 10.08
N ILE A 70 9.47 -9.57 9.71
CA ILE A 70 10.19 -8.69 10.63
C ILE A 70 9.27 -7.57 11.14
N GLU A 71 8.46 -6.94 10.28
CA GLU A 71 7.51 -5.90 10.71
C GLU A 71 6.50 -6.45 11.73
N ARG A 72 6.00 -7.68 11.50
CA ARG A 72 5.10 -8.38 12.42
C ARG A 72 5.78 -8.73 13.74
N ARG A 73 7.05 -9.12 13.72
CA ARG A 73 7.80 -9.53 14.92
C ARG A 73 8.24 -8.34 15.77
N GLU A 74 8.77 -7.30 15.14
CA GLU A 74 9.39 -6.16 15.83
C GLU A 74 8.42 -5.00 16.08
N GLY A 75 7.29 -4.95 15.37
CA GLY A 75 6.28 -3.91 15.55
C GLY A 75 6.66 -2.53 15.00
N TYR A 76 7.63 -2.47 14.08
CA TYR A 76 7.95 -1.26 13.32
C TYR A 76 7.79 -1.52 11.81
N LYS A 77 7.64 -0.44 11.04
CA LYS A 77 7.56 -0.49 9.57
C LYS A 77 8.85 -0.03 8.93
N PHE A 78 9.16 -0.58 7.76
CA PHE A 78 10.24 -0.11 6.92
C PHE A 78 9.77 1.06 6.05
N ASP A 79 10.57 2.12 6.01
CA ASP A 79 10.29 3.30 5.20
C ASP A 79 10.90 3.18 3.79
N LEU A 80 11.97 2.39 3.66
CA LEU A 80 12.74 2.25 2.43
C LEU A 80 13.39 0.86 2.37
N LEU A 81 13.36 0.25 1.19
CA LEU A 81 14.15 -0.93 0.83
C LEU A 81 15.18 -0.54 -0.23
N ILE A 82 16.45 -0.81 0.04
CA ILE A 82 17.55 -0.63 -0.91
C ILE A 82 17.99 -2.02 -1.34
N SER A 83 17.79 -2.37 -2.62
CA SER A 83 18.33 -3.60 -3.19
C SER A 83 19.56 -3.28 -4.02
N CYS A 84 20.68 -3.92 -3.66
CA CYS A 84 22.02 -3.60 -4.15
C CYS A 84 22.52 -4.57 -5.23
N GLY A 85 21.67 -5.31 -5.93
CA GLY A 85 22.13 -6.26 -6.95
C GLY A 85 21.07 -6.75 -7.93
N ASP A 86 21.57 -7.40 -8.99
CA ASP A 86 20.90 -7.78 -10.24
C ASP A 86 19.46 -8.29 -10.06
N TYR A 87 18.58 -7.72 -10.87
CA TYR A 87 17.15 -8.06 -10.93
C TYR A 87 16.86 -9.10 -12.04
N GLU A 88 17.88 -9.51 -12.80
CA GLU A 88 17.80 -10.46 -13.93
C GLU A 88 18.54 -11.79 -13.67
#